data_AF-A0A3D3XNS5-F1
#
_entry.id   AF-A0A3D3XNS5-F1
#
_cell.length_a   1.000
_cell.length_b   1.000
_cell.length_c   1.000
_cell.angle_alpha   90.00
_cell.angle_beta   90.00
_cell.angle_gamma   90.00
#
_symmetry.space_group_name_H-M   'P 1'
#
loop_
_entity.id
_entity.type
_entity.pdbx_description
1 polymer ?
#
loop_
_entity_poly.entity_id
_entity_poly.type
_entity_poly.pdbx_seq_one_letter_code
_entity_poly.pdbx_strand_id
1 'polypeptide(L)'
;MKEVKFQDIGRVGYKKAWDFQTLLFEETVAQKLINRKTPEQAKETTDYLIFVEHPPVFTLGKSGKEDHLLVDQARLKREGIEYYPVNRGGDITYHGPGQIVGYPILDLDHYFTDIHKYLRYLEEVVISTLRFYGLESGRSEGETGVWLDPGTPFARKICALGVKASRWTTMHGFAFNVNMDLSHFAHIVPCGISDKAVTSLHIELGRKIDLNEVKDQLRKNFEQQFGCTLVPSEQP
;
A
#
# COMPACT_ATOMS: atom_id res chain seq x y z
N MET A 1 2.51 24.12 -4.58
CA MET A 1 2.03 22.73 -4.46
C MET A 1 3.04 22.01 -3.56
N LYS A 2 2.61 21.18 -2.61
CA LYS A 2 3.54 20.54 -1.66
C LYS A 2 4.46 19.57 -2.42
N GLU A 3 5.76 19.64 -2.18
CA GLU A 3 6.70 18.65 -2.72
C GLU A 3 6.67 17.37 -1.89
N VAL A 4 6.62 16.23 -2.58
CA VAL A 4 6.71 14.89 -1.99
C VAL A 4 7.88 14.17 -2.65
N LYS A 5 8.81 13.66 -1.85
CA LYS A 5 9.99 12.94 -2.33
C LYS A 5 9.56 11.58 -2.86
N PHE A 6 9.77 11.34 -4.15
CA PHE A 6 9.44 10.08 -4.81
C PHE A 6 10.66 9.17 -4.94
N GLN A 7 10.48 7.89 -4.61
CA GLN A 7 11.50 6.86 -4.73
C GLN A 7 10.89 5.55 -5.26
N ASP A 8 11.42 5.01 -6.35
CA ASP A 8 11.14 3.64 -6.80
C ASP A 8 12.33 2.77 -6.44
N ILE A 9 12.23 2.00 -5.35
CA ILE A 9 13.36 1.22 -4.81
C ILE A 9 13.45 -0.19 -5.42
N GLY A 10 12.69 -0.47 -6.48
CA GLY A 10 12.74 -1.75 -7.20
C GLY A 10 12.25 -2.91 -6.34
N ARG A 11 12.98 -4.04 -6.39
CA ARG A 11 12.64 -5.25 -5.63
C ARG A 11 13.47 -5.35 -4.34
N VAL A 12 12.79 -5.30 -3.20
CA VAL A 12 13.45 -5.25 -1.89
C VAL A 12 12.79 -6.24 -0.93
N GLY A 13 13.58 -6.95 -0.12
CA GLY A 13 13.06 -7.82 0.95
C GLY A 13 12.22 -7.05 1.95
N TYR A 14 11.12 -7.65 2.43
CA TYR A 14 10.08 -6.92 3.15
C TYR A 14 10.61 -6.19 4.38
N LYS A 15 11.45 -6.86 5.18
CA LYS A 15 12.04 -6.26 6.40
C LYS A 15 12.88 -5.02 6.10
N LYS A 16 13.71 -5.04 5.04
CA LYS A 16 14.55 -3.90 4.66
C LYS A 16 13.69 -2.69 4.26
N ALA A 17 12.63 -2.91 3.50
CA ALA A 17 11.70 -1.83 3.14
C ALA A 17 10.90 -1.33 4.36
N TRP A 18 10.52 -2.22 5.28
CA TRP A 18 9.84 -1.83 6.51
C TRP A 18 10.73 -1.01 7.45
N ASP A 19 12.01 -1.37 7.57
CA ASP A 19 12.98 -0.59 8.35
C ASP A 19 13.19 0.80 7.76
N PHE A 20 13.26 0.89 6.44
CA PHE A 20 13.37 2.18 5.76
C PHE A 20 12.13 3.06 5.96
N GLN A 21 10.92 2.50 5.84
CA GLN A 21 9.69 3.21 6.18
C GLN A 21 9.69 3.69 7.64
N THR A 22 10.15 2.84 8.56
CA THR A 22 10.17 3.15 10.00
C THR A 22 11.11 4.31 10.29
N LEU A 23 12.28 4.35 9.66
CA LEU A 23 13.22 5.47 9.76
C LEU A 23 12.55 6.80 9.37
N LEU A 24 11.99 6.89 8.16
CA LEU A 24 11.37 8.13 7.67
C LEU A 24 10.17 8.56 8.51
N PHE A 25 9.37 7.58 8.95
CA PHE A 25 8.24 7.81 9.83
C PHE A 25 8.68 8.39 11.18
N GLU A 26 9.70 7.80 11.80
CA GLU A 26 10.22 8.23 13.10
C GLU A 26 10.90 9.60 13.02
N GLU A 27 11.66 9.87 11.96
CA GLU A 27 12.24 11.19 11.69
C GLU A 27 11.17 12.27 11.57
N THR A 28 10.11 12.00 10.79
CA THR A 28 8.98 12.93 10.64
C THR A 28 8.30 13.18 11.98
N VAL A 29 7.96 12.12 12.72
CA VAL A 29 7.33 12.24 14.04
C VAL A 29 8.21 13.00 15.03
N ALA A 30 9.53 12.76 15.04
CA ALA A 30 10.48 13.46 15.88
C ALA A 30 10.52 14.96 15.56
N GLN A 31 10.58 15.31 14.27
CA GLN A 31 10.55 16.71 13.84
C GLN A 31 9.25 17.42 14.26
N LYS A 32 8.09 16.75 14.16
CA LYS A 32 6.81 17.31 14.65
C LYS A 32 6.82 17.54 16.15
N LEU A 33 7.42 16.64 16.92
CA LEU A 33 7.57 16.79 18.37
C LEU A 33 8.49 17.96 18.73
N ILE A 34 9.55 18.18 17.96
CA ILE A 34 10.43 19.36 18.11
C ILE A 34 9.64 20.63 17.79
N ASN A 35 8.96 20.70 16.64
CA ASN A 35 8.15 21.85 16.24
C ASN A 35 7.10 22.23 17.28
N ARG A 36 6.48 21.24 17.94
CA ARG A 36 5.52 21.48 19.03
C ARG A 36 6.15 22.09 20.28
N LYS A 37 7.43 21.79 20.57
CA LYS A 37 8.16 22.31 21.73
C LYS A 37 8.76 23.69 21.46
N THR A 38 9.16 23.97 20.21
CA THR A 38 9.79 25.24 19.79
C THR A 38 9.11 25.79 18.53
N PRO A 39 7.86 26.29 18.62
CA PRO A 39 7.08 26.74 17.45
C PRO A 39 7.77 27.83 16.63
N GLU A 40 8.50 28.73 17.30
CA GLU A 40 9.26 29.82 16.69
C GLU A 40 10.46 29.36 15.84
N GLN A 41 10.87 28.09 15.97
CA GLN A 41 11.92 27.44 15.18
C GLN A 41 11.40 26.26 14.36
N ALA A 42 10.09 26.20 14.12
CA ALA A 42 9.47 25.08 13.42
C ALA A 42 10.06 24.90 12.02
N LYS A 43 10.42 23.66 11.69
CA LYS A 43 10.90 23.26 10.36
C LYS A 43 9.83 22.44 9.67
N GLU A 44 9.69 22.62 8.37
CA GLU A 44 8.76 21.81 7.58
C GLU A 44 9.20 20.34 7.58
N THR A 45 8.22 19.44 7.69
CA THR A 45 8.45 18.00 7.57
C THR A 45 8.50 17.57 6.11
N THR A 46 9.20 16.49 5.84
CA THR A 46 9.35 15.93 4.49
C THR A 46 8.34 14.81 4.28
N ASP A 47 7.61 14.89 3.17
CA ASP A 47 6.70 13.83 2.73
C ASP A 47 7.40 12.92 1.71
N TYR A 48 7.09 11.63 1.74
CA TYR A 48 7.65 10.63 0.82
C TYR A 48 6.56 9.76 0.18
N LEU A 49 6.78 9.37 -1.07
CA LEU A 49 6.08 8.27 -1.74
C LEU A 49 7.10 7.26 -2.24
N ILE A 50 7.06 6.05 -1.67
CA ILE A 50 7.98 4.97 -2.06
C ILE A 50 7.20 3.90 -2.82
N PHE A 51 7.70 3.52 -4.01
CA PHE A 51 7.25 2.35 -4.74
C PHE A 51 8.26 1.21 -4.58
N VAL A 52 7.74 0.00 -4.41
CA VAL A 52 8.53 -1.22 -4.24
C VAL A 52 7.76 -2.44 -4.73
N GLU A 53 8.49 -3.46 -5.15
CA GLU A 53 8.00 -4.84 -5.24
C GLU A 53 8.67 -5.69 -4.15
N HIS A 54 7.94 -6.62 -3.56
CA HIS A 54 8.52 -7.57 -2.61
C HIS A 54 8.72 -8.95 -3.23
N PRO A 55 9.77 -9.68 -2.81
CA PRO A 55 9.75 -11.14 -2.87
C PRO A 55 8.50 -11.70 -2.16
N PRO A 56 8.12 -12.96 -2.41
CA PRO A 56 6.98 -13.60 -1.76
C PRO A 56 7.02 -13.45 -0.23
N VAL A 57 6.00 -12.82 0.34
CA VAL A 57 5.90 -12.59 1.78
C VAL A 57 4.44 -12.50 2.23
N PHE A 58 4.13 -13.15 3.34
CA PHE A 58 2.89 -12.93 4.08
C PHE A 58 3.12 -11.93 5.21
N THR A 59 2.18 -11.00 5.39
CA THR A 59 2.24 -10.04 6.49
C THR A 59 0.95 -10.09 7.29
N LEU A 60 1.06 -10.18 8.62
CA LEU A 60 -0.09 -10.21 9.53
C LEU A 60 -0.26 -8.84 10.19
N GLY A 61 -1.32 -8.11 9.84
CA GLY A 61 -1.64 -6.82 10.44
C GLY A 61 -2.19 -6.93 11.87
N LYS A 62 -2.40 -5.78 12.52
CA LYS A 62 -2.82 -5.68 13.92
C LYS A 62 -4.16 -6.34 14.24
N SER A 63 -5.06 -6.43 13.26
CA SER A 63 -6.39 -7.03 13.43
C SER A 63 -6.41 -8.49 12.99
N GLY A 64 -5.29 -9.03 12.53
CA GLY A 64 -5.22 -10.38 12.03
C GLY A 64 -5.01 -11.43 13.10
N LYS A 65 -5.32 -12.67 12.73
CA LYS A 65 -5.17 -13.84 13.58
C LYS A 65 -4.20 -14.83 12.93
N GLU A 66 -3.43 -15.54 13.75
CA GLU A 66 -2.42 -16.48 13.24
C GLU A 66 -3.04 -17.66 12.48
N ASP A 67 -4.26 -18.07 12.84
CA ASP A 67 -5.03 -19.12 12.17
C ASP A 67 -5.53 -18.74 10.77
N HIS A 68 -5.37 -17.47 10.36
CA HIS A 68 -5.64 -17.04 8.99
C HIS A 68 -4.52 -17.42 8.02
N LEU A 69 -3.37 -17.88 8.51
CA LEU A 69 -2.33 -18.51 7.70
C LEU A 69 -2.62 -20.01 7.61
N LEU A 70 -2.93 -20.50 6.40
CA LEU A 70 -3.36 -21.88 6.17
C LEU A 70 -2.19 -22.85 5.90
N VAL A 71 -0.95 -22.37 6.04
CA VAL A 71 0.26 -23.13 5.75
C VAL A 71 1.23 -23.06 6.93
N ASP A 72 1.94 -24.16 7.16
CA ASP A 72 2.92 -24.23 8.23
C ASP A 72 4.26 -23.59 7.85
N GLN A 73 5.10 -23.36 8.86
CA GLN A 73 6.44 -22.78 8.68
C GLN A 73 7.34 -23.64 7.77
N ALA A 74 7.14 -24.96 7.75
CA ALA A 74 7.89 -25.86 6.89
C ALA A 74 7.56 -25.64 5.40
N ARG A 75 6.29 -25.41 5.07
CA ARG A 75 5.83 -25.07 3.72
C ARG A 75 6.31 -23.68 3.30
N LEU A 76 6.18 -22.67 4.17
CA LEU A 76 6.72 -21.33 3.90
C LEU A 76 8.21 -21.36 3.52
N LYS A 77 9.01 -22.11 4.30
CA LYS A 77 10.45 -22.27 4.04
C LYS A 77 10.73 -23.00 2.72
N ARG A 78 9.94 -24.02 2.38
CA ARG A 78 10.08 -24.76 1.10
C ARG A 78 9.73 -23.90 -0.11
N GLU A 79 8.71 -23.06 0.01
CA GLU A 79 8.26 -22.17 -1.07
C GLU A 79 9.02 -20.83 -1.11
N GLY A 80 9.93 -20.60 -0.16
CA GLY A 80 10.73 -19.37 -0.08
C GLY A 80 9.90 -18.13 0.26
N ILE A 81 8.81 -18.30 1.03
CA ILE A 81 7.89 -17.23 1.40
C ILE A 81 8.22 -16.75 2.82
N GLU A 82 8.49 -15.46 2.98
CA GLU A 82 8.71 -14.85 4.29
C GLU A 82 7.38 -14.63 5.04
N TYR A 83 7.43 -14.53 6.37
CA TYR A 83 6.26 -14.21 7.20
C TYR A 83 6.61 -13.20 8.28
N TYR A 84 5.85 -12.10 8.35
CA TYR A 84 6.06 -11.04 9.34
C TYR A 84 4.76 -10.56 9.99
N PRO A 85 4.63 -10.65 11.32
CA PRO A 85 3.69 -9.83 12.08
C PRO A 85 4.10 -8.35 12.02
N VAL A 86 3.17 -7.47 11.65
CA VAL A 86 3.45 -6.05 11.34
C VAL A 86 2.46 -5.11 12.00
N ASN A 87 2.82 -3.83 12.09
CA ASN A 87 2.07 -2.83 12.85
C ASN A 87 1.06 -2.00 12.02
N ARG A 88 0.65 -2.49 10.83
CA ARG A 88 -0.40 -1.88 9.99
C ARG A 88 -1.80 -2.31 10.42
N GLY A 89 -2.81 -1.51 10.03
CA GLY A 89 -4.20 -1.94 10.08
C GLY A 89 -4.49 -3.12 9.14
N GLY A 90 -5.65 -3.74 9.35
CA GLY A 90 -6.09 -4.91 8.58
C GLY A 90 -5.53 -6.23 9.11
N ASP A 91 -5.82 -7.27 8.34
CA ASP A 91 -5.55 -8.67 8.67
C ASP A 91 -4.30 -9.18 7.92
N ILE A 92 -4.23 -10.47 7.60
CA ILE A 92 -3.22 -11.09 6.76
C ILE A 92 -3.33 -10.64 5.29
N THR A 93 -2.18 -10.50 4.63
CA THR A 93 -2.12 -10.29 3.18
C THR A 93 -0.84 -10.89 2.59
N TYR A 94 -0.78 -10.96 1.27
CA TYR A 94 0.35 -11.45 0.50
C TYR A 94 0.93 -10.33 -0.37
N HIS A 95 2.26 -10.27 -0.42
CA HIS A 95 3.01 -9.48 -1.39
C HIS A 95 3.93 -10.39 -2.19
N GLY A 96 4.13 -10.04 -3.46
CA GLY A 96 5.00 -10.82 -4.35
C GLY A 96 5.33 -10.07 -5.64
N PRO A 97 6.20 -10.66 -6.48
CA PRO A 97 6.61 -10.08 -7.76
C PRO A 97 5.40 -9.72 -8.65
N GLY A 98 5.47 -8.58 -9.32
CA GLY A 98 4.37 -8.08 -10.18
C GLY A 98 3.26 -7.34 -9.42
N GLN A 99 3.36 -7.19 -8.10
CA GLN A 99 2.51 -6.29 -7.31
C GLN A 99 3.25 -4.98 -7.05
N ILE A 100 2.63 -3.84 -7.38
CA ILE A 100 3.19 -2.54 -7.02
C ILE A 100 2.72 -2.19 -5.61
N VAL A 101 3.65 -2.08 -4.68
CA VAL A 101 3.38 -1.65 -3.32
C VAL A 101 3.80 -0.19 -3.18
N GLY A 102 2.88 0.65 -2.72
CA GLY A 102 3.11 2.07 -2.47
C GLY A 102 3.08 2.38 -0.98
N TYR A 103 4.12 3.07 -0.50
CA TYR A 103 4.26 3.52 0.88
C TYR A 103 4.32 5.05 0.95
N PRO A 104 3.18 5.74 1.08
CA PRO A 104 3.16 7.17 1.37
C PRO A 104 3.46 7.41 2.85
N ILE A 105 4.64 7.98 3.12
CA ILE A 105 5.05 8.46 4.45
C ILE A 105 4.77 9.97 4.46
N LEU A 106 3.55 10.33 4.82
CA LEU A 106 3.05 11.70 4.74
C LEU A 106 2.81 12.27 6.13
N ASP A 107 3.11 13.54 6.30
CA ASP A 107 2.53 14.37 7.34
C ASP A 107 1.18 14.92 6.85
N LEU A 108 0.09 14.34 7.35
CA LEU A 108 -1.26 14.71 6.96
C LEU A 108 -1.66 16.12 7.41
N ASP A 109 -0.91 16.78 8.30
CA ASP A 109 -1.14 18.20 8.62
C ASP A 109 -0.90 19.11 7.39
N HIS A 110 -0.14 18.65 6.38
CA HIS A 110 0.02 19.35 5.10
C HIS A 110 -1.23 19.31 4.21
N TYR A 111 -2.17 18.40 4.48
CA TYR A 111 -3.32 18.13 3.62
C TYR A 111 -4.63 18.25 4.40
N PHE A 112 -4.88 17.31 5.31
CA PHE A 112 -6.07 17.21 6.14
C PHE A 112 -5.86 16.15 7.24
N THR A 113 -6.45 16.35 8.42
CA THR A 113 -6.29 15.43 9.57
C THR A 113 -7.44 14.42 9.68
N ASP A 114 -7.59 13.59 8.64
CA ASP A 114 -8.64 12.56 8.58
C ASP A 114 -8.09 11.27 7.92
N ILE A 115 -7.98 10.20 8.71
CA ILE A 115 -7.46 8.90 8.25
C ILE A 115 -8.44 8.21 7.28
N HIS A 116 -9.74 8.36 7.48
CA HIS A 116 -10.73 7.78 6.57
C HIS A 116 -10.67 8.46 5.22
N LYS A 117 -10.63 9.80 5.21
CA LYS A 117 -10.42 10.58 3.98
C LYS A 117 -9.11 10.21 3.29
N TYR A 118 -8.03 10.02 4.05
CA TYR A 118 -6.73 9.59 3.52
C TYR A 118 -6.82 8.24 2.81
N LEU A 119 -7.48 7.25 3.43
CA LEU A 119 -7.73 5.95 2.80
C LEU A 119 -8.56 6.10 1.52
N ARG A 120 -9.61 6.94 1.53
CA ARG A 120 -10.41 7.21 0.31
C ARG A 120 -9.60 7.85 -0.80
N TYR A 121 -8.63 8.70 -0.47
CA TYR A 121 -7.71 9.29 -1.45
C TYR A 121 -6.80 8.24 -2.07
N LEU A 122 -6.21 7.35 -1.26
CA LEU A 122 -5.40 6.25 -1.79
C LEU A 122 -6.21 5.31 -2.69
N GLU A 123 -7.44 4.98 -2.31
CA GLU A 123 -8.35 4.22 -3.17
C GLU A 123 -8.62 4.96 -4.48
N GLU A 124 -8.84 6.28 -4.44
CA GLU A 124 -9.12 7.07 -5.65
C GLU A 124 -7.93 7.13 -6.62
N VAL A 125 -6.69 7.15 -6.10
CA VAL A 125 -5.48 7.08 -6.94
C VAL A 125 -5.48 5.80 -7.77
N VAL A 126 -5.83 4.66 -7.15
CA VAL A 126 -5.86 3.37 -7.81
C VAL A 126 -7.09 3.25 -8.73
N ILE A 127 -8.27 3.71 -8.31
CA ILE A 127 -9.49 3.75 -9.13
C ILE A 127 -9.26 4.58 -10.40
N SER A 128 -8.65 5.76 -10.27
CA SER A 128 -8.32 6.61 -11.41
C SER A 128 -7.25 6.00 -12.32
N THR A 129 -6.33 5.22 -11.75
CA THR A 129 -5.37 4.43 -12.52
C THR A 129 -6.07 3.32 -13.31
N LEU A 130 -7.02 2.61 -12.71
CA LEU A 130 -7.80 1.56 -13.40
C LEU A 130 -8.68 2.13 -14.51
N ARG A 131 -9.20 3.35 -14.34
CA ARG A 131 -9.97 4.07 -15.36
C ARG A 131 -9.17 4.31 -16.64
N PHE A 132 -7.86 4.54 -16.54
CA PHE A 132 -6.97 4.65 -17.72
C PHE A 132 -6.94 3.36 -18.55
N TYR A 133 -7.09 2.21 -17.89
CA TYR A 133 -7.16 0.89 -18.53
C TYR A 133 -8.57 0.49 -18.97
N GLY A 134 -9.56 1.37 -18.83
CA GLY A 134 -10.95 1.09 -19.16
C GLY A 134 -11.66 0.14 -18.18
N LEU A 135 -11.10 -0.07 -16.99
CA LEU A 135 -11.71 -0.91 -15.95
C LEU A 135 -12.53 -0.04 -15.00
N GLU A 136 -13.82 -0.34 -14.90
CA GLU A 136 -14.69 0.24 -13.88
C GLU A 136 -14.40 -0.42 -12.53
N SER A 137 -14.06 0.40 -11.53
CA SER A 137 -13.66 -0.04 -10.21
C SER A 137 -14.21 0.90 -9.15
N GLY A 138 -14.30 0.41 -7.92
CA GLY A 138 -14.87 1.17 -6.84
C GLY A 138 -14.45 0.68 -5.47
N ARG A 139 -15.23 1.12 -4.48
CA ARG A 139 -15.07 0.79 -3.07
C ARG A 139 -16.17 -0.19 -2.70
N SER A 140 -15.87 -1.14 -1.82
CA SER A 140 -16.90 -2.01 -1.25
C SER A 140 -17.17 -1.60 0.20
N GLU A 141 -18.45 -1.57 0.59
CA GLU A 141 -18.88 -1.06 1.90
C GLU A 141 -18.33 -1.94 3.02
N GLY A 142 -17.70 -1.31 4.03
CA GLY A 142 -17.04 -2.03 5.13
C GLY A 142 -15.73 -2.73 4.76
N GLU A 143 -15.29 -2.65 3.50
CA GLU A 143 -14.15 -3.42 3.00
C GLU A 143 -13.07 -2.56 2.37
N THR A 144 -12.08 -2.15 3.17
CA THR A 144 -10.96 -1.33 2.72
C THR A 144 -10.21 -1.98 1.55
N GLY A 145 -10.00 -1.21 0.48
CA GLY A 145 -9.40 -1.68 -0.77
C GLY A 145 -10.11 -1.14 -2.00
N VAL A 146 -9.54 -1.44 -3.16
CA VAL A 146 -10.20 -1.21 -4.46
C VAL A 146 -10.67 -2.53 -5.03
N TRP A 147 -11.90 -2.49 -5.55
CA TRP A 147 -12.67 -3.65 -5.96
C TRP A 147 -13.22 -3.48 -7.36
N LEU A 148 -13.36 -4.61 -8.06
CA LEU A 148 -14.18 -4.71 -9.27
C LEU A 148 -15.51 -5.37 -8.91
N ASP A 149 -16.57 -4.95 -9.59
CA ASP A 149 -17.96 -5.40 -9.39
C ASP A 149 -18.41 -5.41 -7.91
N PRO A 150 -18.14 -4.34 -7.11
CA PRO A 150 -18.53 -4.30 -5.70
C PRO A 150 -20.05 -4.39 -5.54
N GLY A 151 -20.51 -5.05 -4.47
CA GLY A 151 -21.94 -5.28 -4.22
C GLY A 151 -22.56 -6.40 -5.05
N THR A 152 -21.77 -7.13 -5.85
CA THR A 152 -22.22 -8.30 -6.62
C THR A 152 -21.57 -9.60 -6.10
N PRO A 153 -22.11 -10.78 -6.45
CA PRO A 153 -21.45 -12.06 -6.17
C PRO A 153 -20.08 -12.26 -6.86
N PHE A 154 -19.71 -11.38 -7.80
CA PHE A 154 -18.46 -11.44 -8.56
C PHE A 154 -17.41 -10.43 -8.06
N ALA A 155 -17.67 -9.80 -6.91
CA ALA A 155 -16.79 -8.82 -6.31
C ALA A 155 -15.39 -9.41 -6.06
N ARG A 156 -14.36 -8.71 -6.55
CA ARG A 156 -12.97 -9.14 -6.42
C ARG A 156 -12.04 -7.98 -6.14
N LYS A 157 -11.15 -8.16 -5.16
CA LYS A 157 -10.21 -7.11 -4.74
C LYS A 157 -9.02 -7.09 -5.68
N ILE A 158 -8.68 -5.89 -6.18
CA ILE A 158 -7.52 -5.69 -7.04
C ILE A 158 -6.40 -4.91 -6.33
N CYS A 159 -6.74 -4.16 -5.27
CA CYS A 159 -5.77 -3.46 -4.45
C CYS A 159 -6.11 -3.54 -2.96
N ALA A 160 -5.15 -4.00 -2.16
CA ALA A 160 -5.26 -4.01 -0.71
C ALA A 160 -4.71 -2.69 -0.12
N LEU A 161 -5.33 -2.20 0.94
CA LEU A 161 -4.88 -1.01 1.66
C LEU A 161 -4.79 -1.32 3.15
N GLY A 162 -3.68 -0.92 3.75
CA GLY A 162 -3.43 -1.09 5.18
C GLY A 162 -2.39 -0.08 5.63
N VAL A 163 -2.80 0.85 6.49
CA VAL A 163 -1.96 1.97 6.95
C VAL A 163 -1.77 1.94 8.45
N LYS A 164 -0.71 2.59 8.91
CA LYS A 164 -0.51 3.01 10.30
C LYS A 164 -0.45 4.53 10.31
N ALA A 165 -1.03 5.15 11.33
CA ALA A 165 -0.86 6.57 11.58
C ALA A 165 -0.49 6.84 13.04
N SER A 166 0.34 7.86 13.29
CA SER A 166 0.64 8.40 14.62
C SER A 166 0.94 9.88 14.48
N ARG A 167 0.31 10.74 15.29
CA ARG A 167 0.47 12.20 15.21
C ARG A 167 0.31 12.71 13.77
N TRP A 168 -0.67 12.17 13.04
CA TRP A 168 -0.93 12.50 11.62
C TRP A 168 0.18 12.16 10.63
N THR A 169 1.25 11.47 11.04
CA THR A 169 2.23 10.88 10.14
C THR A 169 1.78 9.48 9.73
N THR A 170 1.87 9.11 8.45
CA THR A 170 1.44 7.81 7.91
C THR A 170 2.61 6.87 7.61
N MET A 171 2.35 5.56 7.65
CA MET A 171 3.26 4.49 7.22
C MET A 171 2.46 3.32 6.63
N HIS A 172 3.12 2.44 5.87
CA HIS A 172 2.50 1.43 4.99
C HIS A 172 1.72 2.13 3.87
N GLY A 173 0.67 1.52 3.34
CA GLY A 173 -0.04 2.13 2.20
C GLY A 173 -0.92 1.13 1.45
N PHE A 174 -0.66 1.00 0.15
CA PHE A 174 -1.45 0.18 -0.76
C PHE A 174 -0.60 -0.87 -1.50
N ALA A 175 -1.25 -1.94 -1.93
CA ALA A 175 -0.65 -3.04 -2.67
C ALA A 175 -1.53 -3.39 -3.87
N PHE A 176 -1.14 -2.90 -5.05
CA PHE A 176 -1.91 -3.00 -6.29
C PHE A 176 -1.43 -4.20 -7.12
N ASN A 177 -2.34 -5.15 -7.35
CA ASN A 177 -2.05 -6.37 -8.07
C ASN A 177 -2.01 -6.09 -9.58
N VAL A 178 -0.82 -6.08 -10.18
CA VAL A 178 -0.66 -5.83 -11.62
C VAL A 178 -0.43 -7.13 -12.38
N ASN A 179 0.75 -7.70 -12.25
CA ASN A 179 1.20 -8.94 -12.91
C ASN A 179 1.43 -10.09 -11.92
N MET A 180 0.96 -9.96 -10.68
CA MET A 180 1.32 -10.90 -9.63
C MET A 180 0.63 -12.26 -9.79
N ASP A 181 1.31 -13.32 -9.40
CA ASP A 181 0.68 -14.63 -9.21
C ASP A 181 -0.23 -14.60 -7.98
N LEU A 182 -1.52 -14.90 -8.19
CA LEU A 182 -2.53 -14.90 -7.14
C LEU A 182 -2.67 -16.26 -6.44
N SER A 183 -1.99 -17.30 -6.89
CA SER A 183 -2.08 -18.66 -6.33
C SER A 183 -1.80 -18.70 -4.82
N HIS A 184 -0.88 -17.85 -4.35
CA HIS A 184 -0.53 -17.74 -2.93
C HIS A 184 -1.64 -17.16 -2.04
N PHE A 185 -2.64 -16.47 -2.59
CA PHE A 185 -3.80 -16.04 -1.80
C PHE A 185 -4.64 -17.23 -1.31
N ALA A 186 -4.55 -18.39 -1.97
CA ALA A 186 -5.21 -19.62 -1.49
C ALA A 186 -4.59 -20.17 -0.19
N HIS A 187 -3.48 -19.60 0.29
CA HIS A 187 -2.82 -19.99 1.54
C HIS A 187 -3.21 -19.11 2.73
N ILE A 188 -4.13 -18.18 2.54
CA ILE A 188 -4.58 -17.25 3.58
C ILE A 188 -6.11 -17.11 3.59
N VAL A 189 -6.66 -16.76 4.75
CA VAL A 189 -8.07 -16.36 4.91
C VAL A 189 -8.12 -14.85 5.19
N PRO A 190 -8.29 -13.99 4.18
CA PRO A 190 -8.34 -12.56 4.40
C PRO A 190 -9.65 -12.14 5.07
N CYS A 191 -9.56 -11.44 6.20
CA CYS A 191 -10.68 -10.84 6.91
C CYS A 191 -11.76 -11.84 7.38
N GLY A 192 -11.37 -13.09 7.68
CA GLY A 192 -12.25 -14.11 8.26
C GLY A 192 -13.42 -14.56 7.38
N ILE A 193 -13.45 -14.17 6.10
CA ILE A 193 -14.50 -14.52 5.14
C ILE A 193 -13.81 -15.18 3.93
N SER A 194 -14.09 -16.46 3.72
CA SER A 194 -13.50 -17.30 2.66
C SER A 194 -13.92 -16.91 1.24
N ASP A 195 -14.96 -16.09 1.09
CA ASP A 195 -15.67 -15.93 -0.18
C ASP A 195 -15.22 -14.72 -1.00
N LYS A 196 -14.12 -14.07 -0.61
CA LYS A 196 -13.67 -12.83 -1.24
C LYS A 196 -12.57 -13.09 -2.25
N ALA A 197 -12.92 -13.02 -3.53
CA ALA A 197 -11.99 -13.18 -4.63
C ALA A 197 -10.96 -12.04 -4.67
N VAL A 198 -9.79 -12.34 -5.21
CA VAL A 198 -8.75 -11.37 -5.56
C VAL A 198 -8.50 -11.44 -7.06
N THR A 199 -8.08 -10.33 -7.65
CA THR A 199 -7.68 -10.27 -9.07
C THR A 199 -6.43 -9.42 -9.25
N SER A 200 -5.98 -9.29 -10.49
CA SER A 200 -4.87 -8.44 -10.90
C SER A 200 -5.10 -7.88 -12.30
N LEU A 201 -4.45 -6.76 -12.61
CA LEU A 201 -4.65 -6.05 -13.86
C LEU A 201 -4.39 -6.92 -15.10
N HIS A 202 -3.39 -7.80 -15.06
CA HIS A 202 -3.07 -8.67 -16.20
C HIS A 202 -4.13 -9.75 -16.45
N ILE A 203 -4.81 -10.22 -15.40
CA ILE A 203 -5.93 -11.17 -15.52
C ILE A 203 -7.12 -10.45 -16.16
N GLU A 204 -7.47 -9.26 -15.66
CA GLU A 204 -8.62 -8.48 -16.13
C GLU A 204 -8.46 -8.04 -17.59
N LEU A 205 -7.23 -7.76 -18.03
CA LEU A 205 -6.94 -7.34 -19.40
C LEU A 205 -6.48 -8.48 -20.32
N GLY A 206 -6.35 -9.71 -19.80
CA GLY A 206 -5.92 -10.88 -20.56
C GLY A 206 -4.50 -10.80 -21.14
N ARG A 207 -3.64 -9.93 -20.60
CA ARG A 207 -2.26 -9.71 -21.08
C ARG A 207 -1.35 -9.17 -19.98
N LYS A 208 -0.05 -9.43 -20.10
CA LYS A 208 0.95 -8.81 -19.21
C LYS A 208 1.00 -7.29 -19.42
N ILE A 209 1.16 -6.55 -18.34
CA ILE A 209 1.19 -5.08 -18.31
C ILE A 209 2.60 -4.57 -18.01
N ASP A 210 3.00 -3.44 -18.60
CA ASP A 210 4.24 -2.78 -18.22
C ASP A 210 4.09 -2.14 -16.83
N LEU A 211 4.92 -2.56 -15.87
CA LEU A 211 4.89 -2.00 -14.53
C LEU A 211 5.27 -0.52 -14.51
N ASN A 212 6.15 -0.06 -15.40
CA ASN A 212 6.55 1.34 -15.43
C ASN A 212 5.41 2.25 -15.87
N GLU A 213 4.62 1.82 -16.87
CA GLU A 213 3.40 2.53 -17.28
C GLU A 213 2.41 2.67 -16.12
N VAL A 214 2.19 1.57 -15.38
CA VAL A 214 1.29 1.62 -14.21
C VAL A 214 1.85 2.53 -13.11
N LYS A 215 3.16 2.48 -12.83
CA LYS A 215 3.81 3.38 -11.87
C LYS A 215 3.65 4.84 -12.28
N ASP A 216 3.82 5.17 -13.56
CA ASP A 216 3.65 6.54 -14.05
C ASP A 216 2.20 7.03 -13.91
N GLN A 217 1.21 6.17 -14.18
CA GLN A 217 -0.20 6.51 -13.95
C GLN A 217 -0.50 6.68 -12.46
N LEU A 218 0.00 5.80 -11.59
CA LEU A 218 -0.15 5.94 -10.15
C LEU A 218 0.44 7.26 -9.65
N ARG A 219 1.64 7.64 -10.11
CA ARG A 219 2.30 8.90 -9.75
C ARG A 219 1.45 10.10 -10.16
N LYS A 220 1.01 10.15 -11.42
CA LYS A 220 0.18 11.24 -11.93
C LYS A 220 -1.14 11.36 -11.15
N ASN A 221 -1.80 10.24 -10.90
CA ASN A 221 -3.06 10.23 -10.15
C ASN A 221 -2.84 10.59 -8.68
N PHE A 222 -1.70 10.24 -8.09
CA PHE A 222 -1.32 10.65 -6.74
C PHE A 222 -1.11 12.16 -6.64
N GLU A 223 -0.35 12.77 -7.56
CA GLU A 223 -0.15 14.22 -7.64
C GLU A 223 -1.48 14.96 -7.76
N GLN A 224 -2.36 14.50 -8.65
CA GLN A 224 -3.69 15.09 -8.85
C GLN A 224 -4.57 14.95 -7.60
N GLN A 225 -4.61 13.76 -7.00
CA GLN A 225 -5.50 13.48 -5.88
C GLN A 225 -5.08 14.19 -4.59
N PHE A 226 -3.76 14.25 -4.32
CA PHE A 226 -3.20 14.89 -3.12
C PHE A 226 -2.86 16.37 -3.33
N GLY A 227 -2.90 16.88 -4.56
CA GLY A 227 -2.49 18.26 -4.85
C GLY A 227 -1.02 18.50 -4.51
N CYS A 228 -0.17 17.55 -4.87
CA CYS A 228 1.27 17.56 -4.60
C CYS A 228 2.09 17.40 -5.89
N THR A 229 3.40 17.67 -5.80
CA THR A 229 4.35 17.43 -6.88
C THR A 229 5.37 16.38 -6.42
N LEU A 230 5.48 15.29 -7.17
CA LEU A 230 6.43 14.22 -6.90
C LEU A 230 7.80 14.61 -7.46
N VAL A 231 8.77 14.84 -6.58
CA VAL A 231 10.14 15.18 -6.97
C VAL A 231 11.06 13.98 -6.71
N PRO A 232 11.94 13.60 -7.65
CA PRO A 232 12.90 12.52 -7.43
C PRO A 232 13.75 12.77 -6.19
N SER A 233 14.05 11.71 -5.44
CA SER A 233 14.95 11.73 -4.30
C SER A 233 15.98 10.62 -4.43
N GLU A 234 17.14 10.79 -3.80
CA GLU A 234 18.14 9.72 -3.70
C GLU A 234 17.51 8.46 -3.09
N GLN A 235 17.82 7.31 -3.71
CA GLN A 235 17.44 6.00 -3.18
C GLN A 235 18.39 5.64 -2.01
N PRO A 236 17.90 4.90 -1.00
CA PRO A 236 18.73 4.41 0.11
C PRO A 236 19.77 3.36 -0.33
#